data_AF-A0A0B4B4U5-F1
#
_entry.id   AF-A0A0B4B4U5-F1
#
_cell.length_a   1.000
_cell.length_b   1.000
_cell.length_c   1.000
_cell.angle_alpha   90.00
_cell.angle_beta   90.00
_cell.angle_gamma   90.00
#
_symmetry.space_group_name_H-M   'P 1'
#
loop_
_entity.id
_entity.type
_entity.pdbx_description
1 polymer ?
#
loop_
_entity_poly.entity_id
_entity_poly.type
_entity_poly.pdbx_seq_one_letter_code
_entity_poly.pdbx_strand_id
1 'polypeptide(L)'
;MSSPHLTAEDYGTKFGKVIVTVDLERGDCIIIAPGRGLVGQEVPSRKRFNSLDEIEGAYRIQLQLAQAAGNKHPNAQDMARALKFAGQQLKQHQEAV
;
A
#
# COMPACT_ATOMS: atom_id res chain seq x y z
N MET A 1 -21.96 -4.89 -3.90
CA MET A 1 -21.44 -3.52 -3.77
C MET A 1 -20.20 -3.39 -4.65
N SER A 2 -19.91 -2.20 -5.19
CA SER A 2 -18.75 -1.98 -6.07
C SER A 2 -17.47 -1.97 -5.24
N SER A 3 -16.51 -2.83 -5.57
CA SER A 3 -15.24 -2.91 -4.84
C SER A 3 -14.45 -1.59 -5.02
N PRO A 4 -13.92 -0.99 -3.93
CA PRO A 4 -13.12 0.24 -4.00
C PRO A 4 -11.87 0.09 -4.88
N HIS A 5 -11.46 -1.14 -5.19
CA HIS A 5 -10.36 -1.46 -6.11
C HIS A 5 -10.59 -1.04 -7.56
N LEU A 6 -11.85 -0.85 -7.98
CA LEU A 6 -12.18 -0.44 -9.34
C LEU A 6 -11.79 1.02 -9.63
N THR A 7 -11.70 1.85 -8.59
CA THR A 7 -11.39 3.28 -8.70
C THR A 7 -10.20 3.66 -7.82
N ALA A 8 -9.27 2.72 -7.64
CA ALA A 8 -8.11 2.85 -6.76
C ALA A 8 -7.24 4.09 -7.09
N GLU A 9 -7.15 4.46 -8.37
CA GLU A 9 -6.39 5.62 -8.84
C GLU A 9 -7.09 6.95 -8.52
N ASP A 10 -8.42 6.95 -8.46
CA ASP A 10 -9.25 8.16 -8.32
C ASP A 10 -9.60 8.48 -6.86
N TYR A 11 -9.83 7.46 -6.02
CA TYR A 11 -10.33 7.63 -4.64
C TYR A 11 -9.46 6.95 -3.56
N GLY A 12 -8.28 6.44 -3.92
CA GLY A 12 -7.33 5.88 -2.96
C GLY A 12 -6.73 6.95 -2.03
N THR A 13 -6.35 6.53 -0.82
CA THR A 13 -5.65 7.38 0.16
C THR A 13 -4.19 7.55 -0.26
N LYS A 14 -3.69 8.79 -0.29
CA LYS A 14 -2.34 9.11 -0.79
C LYS A 14 -1.34 9.33 0.35
N PHE A 15 -0.16 8.76 0.20
CA PHE A 15 1.02 8.94 1.03
C PHE A 15 2.19 9.30 0.12
N GLY A 16 2.52 10.59 0.01
CA GLY A 16 3.48 11.08 -0.98
C GLY A 16 3.05 10.69 -2.40
N LYS A 17 3.85 9.87 -3.08
CA LYS A 17 3.54 9.32 -4.41
C LYS A 17 2.82 7.97 -4.39
N VAL A 18 2.62 7.37 -3.22
CA VAL A 18 1.98 6.07 -3.05
C VAL A 18 0.50 6.25 -2.79
N ILE A 19 -0.34 5.48 -3.48
CA ILE A 19 -1.79 5.46 -3.31
C ILE A 19 -2.17 4.10 -2.74
N VAL A 20 -3.02 4.05 -1.71
CA VAL A 20 -3.55 2.82 -1.14
C VAL A 20 -5.07 2.84 -1.12
N THR A 21 -5.66 1.71 -1.46
CA THR A 21 -7.10 1.49 -1.40
C THR A 21 -7.36 0.20 -0.63
N VAL A 22 -8.29 0.25 0.31
CA VAL A 22 -8.59 -0.87 1.22
C VAL A 22 -10.01 -1.32 0.95
N ASP A 23 -10.21 -2.62 0.75
CA ASP A 23 -11.52 -3.23 0.66
C ASP A 23 -11.77 -4.01 1.96
N LEU A 24 -12.54 -3.39 2.83
CA LEU A 24 -12.84 -3.90 4.16
C LEU A 24 -13.67 -5.20 4.10
N GLU A 25 -14.57 -5.31 3.12
CA GLU A 25 -15.42 -6.50 2.95
C GLU A 25 -14.60 -7.72 2.51
N ARG A 26 -13.57 -7.51 1.68
CA ARG A 26 -12.68 -8.58 1.20
C ARG A 26 -11.47 -8.84 2.09
N GLY A 27 -11.16 -7.94 3.02
CA GLY A 27 -10.00 -8.08 3.89
C GLY A 27 -8.67 -7.81 3.19
N ASP A 28 -8.67 -7.05 2.10
CA ASP A 28 -7.50 -6.88 1.22
C ASP A 28 -7.23 -5.41 0.85
N CYS A 29 -6.06 -5.14 0.27
CA CYS A 29 -5.70 -3.80 -0.17
C CYS A 29 -4.94 -3.79 -1.50
N ILE A 30 -5.01 -2.66 -2.20
CA ILE A 30 -4.23 -2.38 -3.40
C ILE A 30 -3.38 -1.15 -3.15
N ILE A 31 -2.09 -1.27 -3.46
CA ILE A 31 -1.14 -0.17 -3.46
C ILE A 31 -0.71 0.11 -4.89
N ILE A 32 -0.70 1.41 -5.24
CA ILE A 32 -0.15 1.93 -6.47
C ILE A 32 1.02 2.81 -6.07
N ALA A 33 2.22 2.47 -6.52
CA ALA A 33 3.42 3.22 -6.19
C ALA A 33 4.24 3.46 -7.46
N PRO A 34 5.01 4.54 -7.54
CA PRO A 34 5.93 4.75 -8.65
C PRO A 34 6.99 3.66 -8.69
N GLY A 35 6.96 2.86 -9.76
CA GLY A 35 7.96 1.87 -10.10
C GLY A 35 9.02 2.43 -11.05
N ARG A 36 10.11 1.69 -11.20
CA ARG A 36 11.12 1.95 -12.23
C ARG A 36 10.71 1.22 -13.50
N GLY A 37 10.35 1.96 -14.55
CA GLY A 37 10.21 1.45 -15.90
C GLY A 37 11.56 1.35 -16.60
N LEU A 38 11.53 1.07 -17.91
CA LEU A 38 12.72 1.15 -18.75
C LEU A 38 13.27 2.60 -18.75
N VAL A 39 14.59 2.72 -18.66
CA VAL A 39 15.41 3.95 -18.79
C VAL A 39 14.68 5.22 -18.32
N GLY A 40 14.68 5.47 -17.01
CA GLY A 40 14.26 6.75 -16.43
C GLY A 40 12.75 7.03 -16.41
N GLN A 41 11.90 6.15 -16.94
CA GLN A 41 10.45 6.31 -16.84
C GLN A 41 9.92 5.85 -15.47
N GLU A 42 9.14 6.72 -14.83
CA GLU A 42 8.39 6.40 -13.61
C GLU A 42 7.05 5.77 -14.04
N VAL A 43 6.95 4.44 -13.92
CA VAL A 43 5.75 3.69 -14.32
C VAL A 43 5.01 3.26 -13.06
N PRO A 44 3.71 3.58 -12.90
CA PRO A 44 2.96 3.15 -11.73
C PRO A 44 2.93 1.61 -11.65
N SER A 45 3.39 1.08 -10.52
CA SER A 45 3.32 -0.33 -10.18
C SER A 45 2.16 -0.56 -9.23
N ARG A 46 1.24 -1.44 -9.64
CA ARG A 46 0.07 -1.83 -8.86
C ARG A 46 0.34 -3.18 -8.21
N LYS A 47 0.18 -3.26 -6.89
CA LYS A 47 0.31 -4.49 -6.12
C LYS A 47 -0.89 -4.68 -5.20
N ARG A 48 -1.47 -5.89 -5.22
CA ARG A 48 -2.55 -6.30 -4.30
C ARG A 48 -1.96 -7.13 -3.16
N PHE A 49 -2.47 -6.93 -1.96
CA PHE A 49 -2.21 -7.73 -0.77
C PHE A 49 -3.55 -8.30 -0.31
N ASN A 50 -3.67 -9.62 -0.25
CA ASN A 50 -4.93 -10.36 -0.11
C ASN A 50 -5.32 -10.62 1.36
N SER A 51 -4.46 -10.26 2.32
CA SER A 51 -4.70 -10.51 3.73
C SER A 51 -3.97 -9.53 4.65
N LEU A 52 -4.42 -9.46 5.91
CA LEU A 52 -3.77 -8.66 6.95
C LEU A 52 -2.31 -9.08 7.19
N ASP A 53 -2.04 -10.39 7.20
CA ASP A 53 -0.67 -10.91 7.40
C ASP A 53 0.28 -10.48 6.26
N GLU A 54 -0.19 -10.53 5.00
CA GLU A 54 0.58 -10.03 3.86
C GLU A 54 0.88 -8.53 3.98
N ILE A 55 -0.09 -7.75 4.47
CA ILE A 55 0.04 -6.30 4.69
C ILE A 55 1.04 -6.01 5.80
N GLU A 56 0.97 -6.71 6.93
CA GLU A 56 1.88 -6.54 8.07
C GLU A 56 3.32 -6.97 7.72
N GLY A 57 3.47 -8.09 7.03
CA GLY A 57 4.77 -8.56 6.52
C GLY A 57 5.40 -7.53 5.57
N ALA A 58 4.63 -7.03 4.61
CA ALA A 58 5.09 -6.00 3.69
C ALA A 58 5.43 -4.68 4.41
N TYR A 59 4.64 -4.29 5.42
CA TYR A 59 4.90 -3.09 6.23
C TYR A 59 6.28 -3.18 6.89
N ARG A 60 6.58 -4.31 7.54
CA ARG A 60 7.87 -4.53 8.21
C ARG A 60 9.05 -4.45 7.24
N ILE A 61 8.91 -5.04 6.06
CA ILE A 61 9.95 -4.99 5.02
C ILE A 61 10.17 -3.53 4.55
N GLN A 62 9.10 -2.80 4.24
CA GLN A 62 9.21 -1.42 3.77
C GLN A 62 9.76 -0.49 4.84
N LEU A 63 9.40 -0.72 6.11
CA LEU A 63 9.94 0.03 7.24
C LEU A 63 11.46 -0.22 7.39
N GLN A 64 11.90 -1.48 7.29
CA GLN A 64 13.32 -1.83 7.32
C GLN A 64 14.08 -1.21 6.14
N LEU A 65 13.53 -1.25 4.93
CA LEU A 65 14.14 -0.62 3.75
C LEU A 65 14.26 0.90 3.89
N ALA A 66 13.23 1.55 4.45
CA ALA A 66 13.25 2.98 4.71
C ALA A 66 14.36 3.37 5.70
N GLN A 67 14.58 2.55 6.74
CA GLN A 67 15.61 2.78 7.75
C GLN A 67 17.02 2.45 7.26
N ALA A 68 17.19 1.32 6.56
CA ALA A 68 18.50 0.83 6.14
C ALA A 68 19.03 1.53 4.90
N ALA A 69 18.15 1.94 3.97
CA ALA A 69 18.54 2.43 2.66
C ALA A 69 17.52 3.41 2.05
N GLY A 70 17.04 4.37 2.84
CA GLY A 70 16.06 5.38 2.39
C GLY A 70 16.46 6.10 1.09
N ASN A 71 17.76 6.39 0.89
CA ASN A 71 18.25 7.03 -0.34
C ASN A 71 18.14 6.11 -1.58
N LYS A 72 18.17 4.78 -1.41
CA LYS A 72 17.99 3.81 -2.52
C LYS A 72 16.51 3.52 -2.77
N HIS A 73 15.69 3.66 -1.73
CA HIS A 73 14.25 3.41 -1.77
C HIS A 73 13.47 4.63 -1.29
N PRO A 74 13.39 5.71 -2.09
CA PRO A 74 12.80 6.98 -1.67
C PRO A 74 11.32 6.85 -1.28
N ASN A 75 10.61 5.85 -1.82
CA ASN A 75 9.19 5.63 -1.56
C ASN A 75 8.93 4.61 -0.44
N ALA A 76 9.97 4.00 0.16
CA ALA A 76 9.78 2.95 1.16
C ALA A 76 9.06 3.45 2.42
N GLN A 77 9.35 4.69 2.84
CA GLN A 77 8.68 5.30 4.00
C GLN A 77 7.18 5.54 3.73
N ASP A 78 6.84 6.01 2.54
CA ASP A 78 5.46 6.24 2.13
C ASP A 78 4.70 4.90 1.96
N MET A 79 5.33 3.89 1.37
CA MET A 79 4.76 2.53 1.31
C MET A 79 4.51 1.96 2.70
N ALA A 80 5.44 2.14 3.64
CA ALA A 80 5.27 1.67 5.01
C ALA A 80 4.08 2.38 5.70
N ARG A 81 3.91 3.70 5.51
CA ARG A 81 2.75 4.44 6.05
C ARG A 81 1.44 3.95 5.43
N ALA A 82 1.43 3.73 4.11
CA ALA A 82 0.27 3.21 3.39
C ALA A 82 -0.15 1.81 3.87
N LEU A 83 0.82 0.90 4.04
CA LEU A 83 0.58 -0.45 4.54
C LEU A 83 0.10 -0.44 6.01
N LYS A 84 0.70 0.41 6.84
CA LYS A 84 0.25 0.59 8.23
C LYS A 84 -1.20 1.07 8.29
N PHE A 85 -1.56 2.05 7.47
CA PHE A 85 -2.93 2.54 7.38
C PHE A 85 -3.90 1.44 6.96
N ALA A 86 -3.57 0.66 5.92
CA ALA A 86 -4.39 -0.44 5.46
C ALA A 86 -4.58 -1.52 6.54
N GLY A 87 -3.50 -1.92 7.21
CA GLY A 87 -3.57 -2.91 8.29
C GLY A 87 -4.40 -2.43 9.47
N GLN A 88 -4.27 -1.15 9.86
CA GLN A 88 -5.09 -0.55 10.92
C GLN A 88 -6.57 -0.52 10.58
N GLN A 89 -6.93 -0.13 9.35
CA GLN A 89 -8.33 -0.12 8.91
C GLN A 89 -8.95 -1.52 8.91
N LEU A 90 -8.23 -2.51 8.39
CA LEU A 90 -8.70 -3.89 8.37
C LEU A 90 -8.86 -4.47 9.78
N LYS A 91 -7.88 -4.23 10.66
CA LYS A 91 -7.94 -4.69 12.04
C LYS A 91 -9.10 -4.08 12.80
N GLN A 92 -9.30 -2.76 12.69
CA GLN A 92 -10.43 -2.06 13.31
C GLN A 92 -11.77 -2.59 12.79
N HIS A 93 -11.87 -2.90 11.49
CA HIS A 93 -13.08 -3.47 10.92
C HIS A 93 -13.34 -4.89 11.44
N GLN A 94 -12.30 -5.73 11.54
CA GLN A 94 -12.43 -7.09 12.10
C GLN A 94 -12.78 -7.11 13.59
N GLU A 95 -12.32 -6.12 14.36
CA GLU A 95 -12.65 -6.00 15.79
C GLU A 95 -14.06 -5.41 16.04
N ALA A 96 -14.64 -4.72 15.04
CA ALA A 96 -15.95 -4.08 15.15
C ALA A 96 -17.12 -4.96 14.68
N VAL A 97 -16.84 -6.14 14.10
CA VAL A 97 -17.80 -7.13 13.61
C VAL A 97 -17.93 -8.27 14.62
#